data_AF-A0A7X7BQK5-F1
#
_entry.id   AF-A0A7X7BQK5-F1
#
_cell.length_a   1.000
_cell.length_b   1.000
_cell.length_c   1.000
_cell.angle_alpha   90.00
_cell.angle_beta   90.00
_cell.angle_gamma   90.00
#
_symmetry.space_group_name_H-M   'P 1'
#
loop_
_entity.id
_entity.type
_entity.pdbx_description
1 polymer ?
#
loop_
_entity_poly.entity_id
_entity_poly.type
_entity_poly.pdbx_seq_one_letter_code
_entity_poly.pdbx_strand_id
1 'polypeptide(L)'
;DFPTSPNAAEHFAECKQLFVLAVLVFIICLVLHFIFKKQRKKALLDLNKSAALILLLLPIVIFPFAVTNFDSFFVIFHHILFNNNDWLFDPNTDPIINVLTEGFFASCFAVAGIIYELYFAEKLLRK
;
A
#
# COMPACT_ATOMS: atom_id res chain seq x y z
N ASP A 1 -12.66 -19.78 -10.75
CA ASP A 1 -12.51 -19.79 -9.29
C ASP A 1 -11.34 -20.67 -8.90
N PHE A 2 -10.48 -20.16 -8.02
CA PHE A 2 -9.40 -20.97 -7.44
C PHE A 2 -9.96 -21.72 -6.22
N PRO A 3 -9.63 -23.01 -6.03
CA PRO A 3 -9.73 -23.67 -4.73
C PRO A 3 -9.04 -22.82 -3.65
N THR A 4 -9.57 -22.86 -2.43
CA THR A 4 -9.05 -22.07 -1.31
C THR A 4 -9.19 -22.87 -0.03
N SER A 5 -8.08 -23.05 0.67
CA SER A 5 -8.02 -23.67 1.98
C SER A 5 -8.62 -22.75 3.06
N PRO A 6 -8.99 -23.29 4.24
CA PRO A 6 -9.46 -22.46 5.34
C PRO A 6 -8.47 -21.36 5.76
N ASN A 7 -7.16 -21.67 5.77
CA ASN A 7 -6.12 -20.70 6.14
C ASN A 7 -6.03 -19.58 5.09
N ALA A 8 -6.01 -19.91 3.80
CA ALA A 8 -5.98 -18.89 2.75
C ALA A 8 -7.24 -18.03 2.78
N ALA A 9 -8.41 -18.64 3.03
CA ALA A 9 -9.67 -17.90 3.17
C ALA A 9 -9.63 -16.92 4.35
N GLU A 10 -9.08 -17.32 5.49
CA GLU A 10 -8.90 -16.45 6.65
C GLU A 10 -7.95 -15.30 6.34
N HIS A 11 -6.79 -15.57 5.74
CA HIS A 11 -5.84 -14.54 5.35
C HIS A 11 -6.45 -13.51 4.38
N PHE A 12 -7.21 -13.96 3.38
CA PHE A 12 -7.93 -13.05 2.48
C PHE A 12 -9.04 -12.27 3.19
N ALA A 13 -9.68 -12.83 4.21
CA ALA A 13 -10.65 -12.13 5.03
C ALA A 13 -9.97 -11.00 5.85
N GLU A 14 -8.82 -11.27 6.47
CA GLU A 14 -8.01 -10.26 7.16
C GLU A 14 -7.57 -9.14 6.19
N CYS A 15 -7.06 -9.51 5.01
CA CYS A 15 -6.71 -8.56 3.96
C CYS A 15 -7.90 -7.68 3.57
N LYS A 16 -9.08 -8.27 3.38
CA LYS A 16 -10.30 -7.54 3.04
C LYS A 16 -10.66 -6.52 4.12
N GLN A 17 -10.52 -6.85 5.39
CA GLN A 17 -10.76 -5.91 6.49
C GLN A 17 -9.81 -4.71 6.41
N LEU A 18 -8.51 -4.96 6.17
CA LEU A 18 -7.51 -3.90 5.99
C LEU A 18 -7.82 -3.02 4.78
N PHE A 19 -8.24 -3.61 3.64
CA PHE A 19 -8.64 -2.84 2.45
C PHE A 19 -9.88 -1.98 2.72
N VAL A 20 -10.91 -2.52 3.38
CA VAL A 20 -12.11 -1.75 3.75
C VAL A 20 -11.77 -0.60 4.69
N LEU A 21 -10.90 -0.84 5.69
CA LEU A 21 -10.41 0.21 6.58
C LEU A 21 -9.67 1.30 5.80
N ALA A 22 -8.76 0.93 4.89
CA ALA A 22 -8.03 1.88 4.06
C ALA A 22 -8.97 2.73 3.19
N VAL A 23 -9.99 2.12 2.57
CA VAL A 23 -11.01 2.83 1.78
C VAL A 23 -11.82 3.78 2.66
N LEU A 24 -12.22 3.36 3.86
CA LEU A 24 -12.94 4.23 4.81
C LEU A 24 -12.11 5.44 5.21
N VAL A 25 -10.84 5.23 5.60
CA VAL A 25 -9.91 6.31 5.94
C VAL A 25 -9.73 7.26 4.75
N PHE A 26 -9.56 6.72 3.53
CA PHE A 26 -9.46 7.53 2.33
C PHE A 26 -10.70 8.41 2.11
N ILE A 27 -11.90 7.85 2.21
CA ILE A 27 -13.17 8.59 2.06
C ILE A 27 -13.27 9.70 3.11
N ILE A 28 -12.97 9.39 4.38
CA ILE A 28 -13.00 10.38 5.47
C ILE A 28 -12.02 11.52 5.18
N CYS A 29 -10.77 11.20 4.82
CA CYS A 29 -9.76 12.19 4.46
C CYS A 29 -10.18 13.03 3.25
N LEU A 30 -10.81 12.43 2.24
CA LEU A 30 -11.30 13.11 1.05
C LEU A 30 -12.44 14.09 1.40
N VAL A 31 -13.39 13.67 2.22
CA VAL A 31 -14.48 14.53 2.71
C VAL A 31 -13.92 15.70 3.52
N LEU A 32 -13.00 15.45 4.46
CA LEU A 32 -12.34 16.48 5.24
C LEU A 32 -11.55 17.46 4.35
N HIS A 33 -10.87 16.95 3.32
CA HIS A 33 -10.16 17.79 2.34
C HIS A 33 -11.12 18.79 1.68
N PHE A 34 -12.27 18.35 1.17
CA PHE A 34 -13.25 19.24 0.55
C PHE A 34 -13.89 20.22 1.54
N ILE A 35 -14.15 19.79 2.78
CA ILE A 35 -14.67 20.66 3.85
C ILE A 35 -13.66 21.77 4.15
N PHE A 36 -12.40 21.45 4.41
CA PHE A 36 -11.36 22.44 4.70
C PHE A 36 -11.07 23.36 3.52
N LYS A 37 -11.18 22.84 2.28
CA LYS A 37 -11.06 23.64 1.06
C LYS A 37 -12.18 24.68 0.98
N LYS A 38 -13.43 24.27 1.24
CA LYS A 38 -14.59 25.18 1.28
C LYS A 38 -14.46 26.22 2.41
N GLN A 39 -13.95 25.81 3.57
CA GLN A 39 -13.69 26.71 4.71
C GLN A 39 -12.45 27.60 4.53
N ARG A 40 -11.74 27.51 3.39
CA ARG A 40 -10.49 28.23 3.09
C ARG A 40 -9.39 28.00 4.16
N LYS A 41 -9.41 26.85 4.84
CA LYS A 41 -8.40 26.46 5.84
C LYS A 41 -7.12 25.95 5.18
N LYS A 42 -6.43 26.82 4.43
CA LYS A 42 -5.23 26.48 3.65
C LYS A 42 -4.15 25.79 4.49
N ALA A 43 -3.91 26.28 5.72
CA ALA A 43 -2.90 25.70 6.62
C ALA A 43 -3.12 24.21 6.96
N LEU A 44 -4.36 23.71 6.92
CA LEU A 44 -4.66 22.28 7.15
C LEU A 44 -4.51 21.43 5.89
N LEU A 45 -4.46 22.06 4.72
CA LEU A 45 -4.35 21.40 3.42
C LEU A 45 -2.95 21.50 2.82
N ASP A 46 -2.18 22.50 3.25
CA ASP A 46 -0.84 22.75 2.77
C ASP A 46 0.13 21.81 3.48
N LEU A 47 0.74 20.95 2.69
CA LEU A 47 1.85 20.12 3.12
C LEU A 47 3.13 20.93 3.00
N ASN A 48 3.88 21.09 4.09
CA ASN A 48 5.16 21.79 4.02
C ASN A 48 6.17 21.01 3.15
N LYS A 49 7.14 21.73 2.57
CA LYS A 49 8.12 21.11 1.63
C LYS A 49 8.96 20.02 2.30
N SER A 50 9.27 20.15 3.59
CA SER A 50 10.01 19.14 4.34
C SER A 50 9.22 17.82 4.45
N ALA A 51 7.93 17.87 4.79
CA ALA A 51 7.08 16.69 4.85
C ALA A 51 6.87 16.08 3.47
N ALA A 52 6.69 16.91 2.43
CA ALA A 52 6.62 16.43 1.06
C ALA A 52 7.90 15.70 0.64
N LEU A 53 9.08 16.21 1.01
CA LEU A 53 10.36 15.56 0.74
C LEU A 53 10.54 14.25 1.51
N ILE A 54 10.17 14.20 2.79
CA ILE A 54 10.22 12.96 3.56
C ILE A 54 9.31 11.89 2.93
N LEU A 55 8.10 12.28 2.54
CA LEU A 55 7.15 11.37 1.90
C LEU A 55 7.66 10.90 0.53
N LEU A 56 8.28 11.77 -0.26
CA LEU A 56 8.95 11.42 -1.52
C LEU A 56 10.10 10.42 -1.32
N LEU A 57 10.93 10.60 -0.29
CA LEU A 57 12.09 9.72 -0.07
C LEU A 57 11.70 8.33 0.42
N LEU A 58 10.53 8.16 1.03
CA LEU A 58 10.14 6.91 1.68
C LEU A 58 10.06 5.73 0.70
N PRO A 59 9.32 5.78 -0.43
CA PRO A 59 9.33 4.69 -1.41
C PRO A 59 10.69 4.53 -2.09
N ILE A 60 11.41 5.63 -2.35
CA ILE A 60 12.75 5.58 -2.97
C ILE A 60 13.72 4.74 -2.13
N VAL A 61 13.61 4.77 -0.80
CA VAL A 61 14.45 3.98 0.11
C VAL A 61 13.93 2.54 0.25
N ILE A 62 12.62 2.33 0.33
CA ILE A 62 12.03 1.01 0.61
C ILE A 62 11.97 0.13 -0.65
N PHE A 63 11.63 0.71 -1.80
CA PHE A 63 11.35 -0.02 -3.02
C PHE A 63 12.55 -0.80 -3.57
N PRO A 64 13.80 -0.28 -3.57
CA PRO A 64 14.95 -1.07 -3.98
C PRO A 64 15.14 -2.35 -3.14
N PHE A 65 14.85 -2.29 -1.84
CA PHE A 65 14.91 -3.47 -0.97
C PHE A 65 13.84 -4.50 -1.36
N ALA A 66 12.61 -4.04 -1.62
CA ALA A 66 11.52 -4.91 -2.06
C ALA A 66 11.78 -5.60 -3.41
N VAL A 67 12.52 -4.96 -4.33
CA VAL A 67 12.84 -5.51 -5.66
C VAL A 67 14.10 -6.40 -5.64
N THR A 68 15.06 -6.13 -4.75
CA THR A 68 16.32 -6.90 -4.70
C THR A 68 16.23 -8.13 -3.80
N ASN A 69 15.33 -8.12 -2.81
CA ASN A 69 15.09 -9.25 -1.92
C ASN A 69 13.61 -9.35 -1.57
N PHE A 70 12.81 -9.68 -2.59
CA PHE A 70 11.36 -9.76 -2.46
C PHE A 70 10.91 -10.73 -1.36
N ASP A 71 11.53 -11.90 -1.24
CA ASP A 71 11.15 -12.90 -0.23
C ASP A 71 11.26 -12.35 1.19
N SER A 72 12.40 -11.72 1.52
CA SER A 72 12.60 -11.14 2.86
C SER A 72 11.65 -9.97 3.10
N PHE A 73 11.45 -9.12 2.09
CA PHE A 73 10.50 -8.02 2.16
C PHE A 73 9.06 -8.52 2.39
N PHE A 74 8.64 -9.53 1.64
CA PHE A 74 7.33 -10.14 1.73
C PHE A 74 7.08 -10.73 3.11
N VAL A 75 8.03 -11.51 3.64
CA VAL A 75 7.92 -12.10 5.00
C VAL A 75 7.85 -11.03 6.08
N ILE A 76 8.72 -10.01 6.02
CA ILE A 76 8.72 -8.90 7.00
C ILE A 76 7.40 -8.14 6.93
N PHE A 77 6.91 -7.81 5.73
CA PHE A 77 5.65 -7.13 5.52
C PHE A 77 4.48 -7.91 6.14
N HIS A 78 4.43 -9.23 5.94
CA HIS A 78 3.36 -10.06 6.50
C HIS A 78 3.44 -10.13 8.02
N HIS A 79 4.62 -10.23 8.62
CA HIS A 79 4.75 -10.21 10.08
C HIS A 79 4.43 -8.85 10.72
N ILE A 80 4.52 -7.74 9.97
CA ILE A 80 4.09 -6.42 10.45
C ILE A 80 2.55 -6.34 10.51
N LEU A 81 1.85 -6.95 9.54
CA LEU A 81 0.41 -6.83 9.39
C LEU A 81 -0.40 -7.97 10.02
N PHE A 82 0.17 -9.17 10.08
CA PHE A 82 -0.50 -10.39 10.51
C PHE A 82 0.29 -11.06 11.64
N ASN A 83 -0.45 -11.61 12.61
CA ASN A 83 0.12 -12.30 13.77
C ASN A 83 0.02 -13.84 13.63
N ASN A 84 -0.09 -14.33 12.40
CA ASN A 84 -0.21 -15.74 12.03
C ASN A 84 0.66 -16.02 10.78
N ASN A 85 0.63 -17.27 10.30
CA ASN A 85 1.32 -17.70 9.09
C ASN A 85 0.35 -18.15 7.99
N ASP A 86 -0.90 -17.71 8.03
CA ASP A 86 -1.96 -18.15 7.11
C ASP A 86 -1.76 -17.64 5.67
N TRP A 87 -0.83 -16.69 5.49
CA TRP A 87 -0.35 -16.18 4.20
C TRP A 87 0.63 -17.12 3.47
N LEU A 88 1.08 -18.22 4.11
CA LEU A 88 1.91 -19.24 3.47
C LEU A 88 1.03 -20.24 2.72
N PHE A 89 0.89 -20.02 1.42
CA PHE A 89 0.03 -20.82 0.54
C PHE A 89 0.75 -22.04 -0.05
N ASP A 90 0.06 -23.18 -0.10
CA ASP A 90 0.48 -24.35 -0.88
C ASP A 90 -0.17 -24.28 -2.28
N PRO A 91 0.61 -24.30 -3.38
CA PRO A 91 0.06 -24.21 -4.74
C PRO A 91 -0.94 -25.33 -5.10
N ASN A 92 -0.94 -26.46 -4.37
CA ASN A 92 -1.89 -27.56 -4.58
C ASN A 92 -3.28 -27.28 -3.98
N THR A 93 -3.35 -26.58 -2.84
CA THR A 93 -4.60 -26.24 -2.16
C THR A 93 -5.06 -24.81 -2.45
N ASP A 94 -4.09 -23.92 -2.68
CA ASP A 94 -4.24 -22.47 -2.84
C ASP A 94 -3.54 -21.98 -4.12
N PRO A 95 -3.99 -22.45 -5.31
CA PRO A 95 -3.35 -22.16 -6.59
C PRO A 95 -3.32 -20.66 -6.97
N ILE A 96 -4.04 -19.80 -6.24
CA ILE A 96 -3.95 -18.34 -6.34
C ILE A 96 -2.52 -17.82 -6.15
N ILE A 97 -1.66 -18.52 -5.40
CA ILE A 97 -0.25 -18.11 -5.22
C ILE A 97 0.51 -18.07 -6.55
N ASN A 98 0.12 -18.89 -7.53
CA ASN A 98 0.76 -18.94 -8.83
C ASN A 98 0.50 -17.69 -9.69
N VAL A 99 -0.51 -16.88 -9.34
CA VAL A 99 -0.77 -15.59 -10.00
C VAL A 99 -0.27 -14.40 -9.18
N LEU A 100 -0.17 -14.55 -7.86
CA LEU A 100 0.40 -13.56 -6.93
C LEU A 100 1.93 -13.65 -6.90
N THR A 101 2.55 -13.53 -8.08
CA THR A 101 4.00 -13.62 -8.24
C THR A 101 4.70 -12.33 -7.78
N GLU A 102 6.00 -12.41 -7.52
CA GLU A 102 6.85 -11.23 -7.30
C GLU A 102 6.65 -10.17 -8.40
N GLY A 103 6.63 -10.59 -9.67
CA GLY A 103 6.44 -9.69 -10.82
C GLY A 103 5.07 -8.99 -10.81
N PHE A 104 4.02 -9.67 -10.35
CA PHE A 104 2.71 -9.06 -10.16
C PHE A 104 2.77 -7.96 -9.08
N PHE A 105 3.31 -8.27 -7.90
CA PHE A 105 3.43 -7.29 -6.81
C PHE A 105 4.36 -6.12 -7.17
N ALA A 106 5.50 -6.40 -7.80
CA ALA A 106 6.43 -5.37 -8.27
C ALA A 106 5.76 -4.42 -9.27
N SER A 107 4.91 -4.94 -10.18
CA SER A 107 4.15 -4.13 -11.12
C SER A 107 3.13 -3.23 -10.40
N CYS A 108 2.39 -3.77 -9.43
CA CYS A 108 1.46 -2.98 -8.61
C CYS A 108 2.18 -1.87 -7.83
N PHE A 109 3.29 -2.20 -7.17
CA PHE A 109 4.09 -1.23 -6.43
C PHE A 109 4.72 -0.18 -7.35
N ALA A 110 5.17 -0.55 -8.55
CA ALA A 110 5.72 0.41 -9.51
C ALA A 110 4.67 1.42 -9.96
N VAL A 111 3.46 0.97 -10.33
CA VAL A 111 2.37 1.86 -10.75
C VAL A 111 1.96 2.80 -9.60
N ALA A 112 1.70 2.24 -8.41
CA ALA A 112 1.32 3.02 -7.24
C ALA A 112 2.43 4.00 -6.83
N GLY A 113 3.68 3.54 -6.84
CA GLY A 113 4.87 4.32 -6.53
C GLY A 113 5.05 5.49 -7.48
N ILE A 114 4.96 5.29 -8.79
CA ILE A 114 5.08 6.38 -9.78
C ILE A 114 4.00 7.44 -9.55
N ILE A 115 2.73 7.04 -9.35
CA ILE A 115 1.64 7.98 -9.08
C ILE A 115 1.92 8.79 -7.80
N TYR A 116 2.37 8.10 -6.75
CA TYR A 116 2.72 8.70 -5.47
C TYR A 116 3.89 9.69 -5.60
N GLU A 117 5.00 9.30 -6.24
CA GLU A 117 6.19 10.12 -6.44
C GLU A 117 5.87 11.38 -7.24
N LEU A 118 5.12 11.24 -8.34
CA LEU A 118 4.72 12.40 -9.16
C LEU A 118 3.87 13.39 -8.35
N TYR A 119 2.96 12.91 -7.50
CA TYR A 119 2.14 13.78 -6.66
C TYR A 119 2.99 14.61 -5.68
N PHE A 120 3.97 13.99 -4.99
CA PHE A 120 4.81 14.71 -4.03
C PHE A 120 5.88 15.58 -4.72
N ALA A 121 6.42 15.13 -5.85
CA ALA A 121 7.33 15.93 -6.66
C ALA A 121 6.66 17.23 -7.13
N GLU A 122 5.41 17.16 -7.58
CA GLU A 122 4.63 18.34 -7.96
C GLU A 122 4.49 19.34 -6.78
N LYS A 123 4.26 18.85 -5.56
CA LYS A 123 4.15 19.69 -4.36
C LYS A 123 5.46 20.40 -4.00
N LEU A 124 6.61 19.80 -4.27
CA LEU A 124 7.93 20.42 -4.06
C LEU A 124 8.22 21.51 -5.10
N LEU A 125 7.81 21.29 -6.35
CA LEU A 125 8.04 22.19 -7.47
C LEU A 125 7.09 23.40 -7.49
N ARG A 126 5.95 23.33 -6.80
CA ARG A 126 5.05 24.48 -6.62
C ARG A 126 5.79 25.61 -5.85
N LYS A 127 5.78 26.81 -6.45
CA LYS A 127 6.37 28.03 -5.88
C LYS A 127 5.57 28.50 -4.67
#